data_AF-A0A1V3KHP3-F1
#
_entry.id   AF-A0A1V3KHP3-F1
#
_cell.length_a   1.000
_cell.length_b   1.000
_cell.length_c   1.000
_cell.angle_alpha   90.00
_cell.angle_beta   90.00
_cell.angle_gamma   90.00
#
_symmetry.space_group_name_H-M   'P 1'
#
loop_
_entity.id
_entity.type
_entity.pdbx_description
1 polymer ?
#
loop_
_entity_poly.entity_id
_entity_poly.type
_entity_poly.pdbx_seq_one_letter_code
_entity_poly.pdbx_strand_id
1 'polypeptide(L)'
;MNIDFFDFMTNNEVFNHLLFLTGLNNNDEKLIALFAAQGLTVNKSQIRRWRRRIDHPQGRAIPDDVFQAFFRVLFNQKNKNSAFFSYPVE
;
A
#
# COMPACT_ATOMS: atom_id res chain seq x y z
N MET A 1 -14.45 -30.32 -12.93
CA MET A 1 -14.78 -28.91 -12.69
C MET A 1 -13.76 -28.41 -11.69
N ASN A 2 -12.66 -27.81 -12.17
CA ASN A 2 -11.63 -27.28 -11.28
C ASN A 2 -12.16 -26.01 -10.63
N ILE A 3 -12.18 -26.00 -9.30
CA ILE A 3 -12.42 -24.80 -8.50
C ILE A 3 -11.09 -24.04 -8.44
N ASP A 4 -10.63 -23.53 -9.58
CA ASP A 4 -9.45 -22.66 -9.70
C ASP A 4 -9.90 -21.18 -9.79
N PHE A 5 -11.05 -20.82 -9.21
CA PHE A 5 -11.75 -19.55 -9.48
C PHE A 5 -11.62 -18.48 -8.40
N PHE A 6 -10.53 -18.48 -7.63
CA PHE A 6 -10.09 -17.28 -6.94
C PHE A 6 -8.58 -17.14 -7.09
N ASP A 7 -8.16 -16.30 -8.03
CA ASP A 7 -6.82 -15.71 -7.97
C ASP A 7 -6.72 -15.03 -6.60
N PHE A 8 -5.93 -15.61 -5.69
CA PHE A 8 -5.70 -15.03 -4.37
C PHE A 8 -5.10 -13.63 -4.55
N MET A 9 -5.74 -12.62 -3.96
CA MET A 9 -5.25 -11.25 -4.01
C MET A 9 -3.89 -11.17 -3.33
N THR A 10 -2.89 -10.67 -4.05
CA THR A 10 -1.52 -10.53 -3.56
C THR A 10 -1.37 -9.34 -2.62
N ASN A 11 -0.35 -9.34 -1.76
CA ASN A 11 -0.05 -8.18 -0.90
C ASN A 11 0.14 -6.89 -1.72
N ASN A 12 0.66 -6.98 -2.96
CA ASN A 12 0.80 -5.84 -3.86
C ASN A 12 -0.56 -5.26 -4.29
N GLU A 13 -1.53 -6.13 -4.58
CA GLU A 13 -2.89 -5.72 -4.93
C GLU A 13 -3.59 -5.10 -3.72
N VAL A 14 -3.51 -5.72 -2.54
CA VAL A 14 -4.06 -5.14 -1.30
C VAL A 14 -3.42 -3.78 -1.00
N PHE A 15 -2.08 -3.67 -1.15
CA PHE A 15 -1.37 -2.41 -0.98
C PHE A 15 -1.90 -1.32 -1.92
N ASN A 16 -2.08 -1.62 -3.21
CA ASN A 16 -2.65 -0.70 -4.17
C ASN A 16 -4.07 -0.27 -3.79
N HIS A 17 -4.96 -1.22 -3.47
CA HIS A 17 -6.34 -0.91 -3.08
C HIS A 17 -6.40 0.04 -1.88
N LEU A 18 -5.57 -0.20 -0.86
CA LEU A 18 -5.48 0.67 0.31
C LEU A 18 -4.91 2.06 -0.03
N LEU A 19 -3.93 2.16 -0.94
CA LEU A 19 -3.43 3.45 -1.41
C LEU A 19 -4.51 4.27 -2.11
N PHE A 20 -5.34 3.63 -2.96
CA PHE A 20 -6.47 4.30 -3.61
C PHE A 20 -7.53 4.73 -2.59
N LEU A 21 -7.92 3.84 -1.66
CA LEU A 21 -8.92 4.12 -0.63
C LEU A 21 -8.56 5.32 0.25
N THR A 22 -7.26 5.49 0.54
CA THR A 22 -6.73 6.55 1.43
C THR A 22 -6.26 7.79 0.68
N GLY A 23 -6.31 7.80 -0.65
CA GLY A 23 -5.75 8.87 -1.48
C GLY A 23 -4.23 9.03 -1.37
N LEU A 24 -3.50 8.03 -0.88
CA LEU A 24 -2.03 8.03 -0.80
C LEU A 24 -1.35 7.62 -2.12
N ASN A 25 -2.13 7.16 -3.09
CA ASN A 25 -1.66 6.75 -4.42
C ASN A 25 -1.05 7.92 -5.23
N ASN A 26 -1.44 9.16 -4.96
CA ASN A 26 -1.06 10.34 -5.75
C ASN A 26 0.19 11.08 -5.23
N ASN A 27 0.73 10.71 -4.06
CA ASN A 27 1.82 11.44 -3.42
C ASN A 27 2.87 10.50 -2.81
N ASP A 28 3.85 10.13 -3.63
CA ASP A 28 4.95 9.25 -3.22
C ASP A 28 5.81 9.87 -2.11
N GLU A 29 5.98 11.19 -2.09
CA GLU A 29 6.80 11.89 -1.09
C GLU A 29 6.16 11.84 0.29
N LYS A 30 4.85 12.07 0.36
CA LYS A 30 4.05 11.88 1.57
C LYS A 30 4.14 10.43 2.05
N LEU A 31 4.00 9.46 1.14
CA LEU A 31 4.09 8.05 1.49
C LEU A 31 5.46 7.68 2.07
N ILE A 32 6.55 8.17 1.47
CA ILE A 32 7.92 7.99 1.98
C ILE A 32 8.06 8.59 3.39
N ALA A 33 7.58 9.82 3.60
CA ALA A 33 7.65 10.48 4.90
C ALA A 33 6.87 9.70 5.97
N LEU A 34 5.71 9.13 5.61
CA LEU A 34 4.91 8.31 6.51
C LEU A 34 5.62 7.01 6.90
N PHE A 35 6.25 6.31 5.96
CA PHE A 35 7.06 5.14 6.25
C PHE A 35 8.27 5.48 7.13
N ALA A 36 8.94 6.61 6.86
CA ALA A 36 10.06 7.09 7.68
C ALA A 36 9.62 7.37 9.13
N ALA A 37 8.42 7.93 9.33
CA ALA A 37 7.84 8.13 10.66
C ALA A 37 7.51 6.82 11.40
N GLN A 38 7.55 5.66 10.72
CA GLN A 38 7.44 4.33 11.30
C GLN A 38 8.79 3.58 11.35
N GLY A 39 9.90 4.29 11.16
CA GLY A 39 11.26 3.74 11.21
C GLY A 39 11.66 2.95 9.97
N LEU A 40 10.92 3.06 8.86
CA LEU A 40 11.20 2.35 7.62
C LEU A 40 11.66 3.31 6.52
N THR A 41 12.89 3.14 6.04
CA THR A 41 13.42 3.91 4.91
C THR A 41 13.03 3.25 3.59
N VAL A 42 12.15 3.89 2.84
CA VAL A 42 11.73 3.45 1.50
C VAL A 42 11.98 4.55 0.48
N ASN A 43 12.18 4.18 -0.79
CA ASN A 43 12.37 5.13 -1.89
C ASN A 43 11.29 4.99 -2.98
N LYS A 44 11.20 5.99 -3.86
CA LYS A 44 10.22 6.03 -4.96
C LYS A 44 10.31 4.81 -5.89
N SER A 45 11.51 4.28 -6.12
CA SER A 45 11.70 3.09 -6.98
C SER A 45 11.10 1.84 -6.36
N GLN A 46 11.30 1.62 -5.05
CA GLN A 46 10.70 0.50 -4.32
C GLN A 46 9.17 0.57 -4.35
N ILE A 47 8.60 1.74 -4.03
CA ILE A 47 7.15 1.96 -4.09
C ILE A 47 6.60 1.62 -5.49
N ARG A 48 7.25 2.13 -6.55
CA ARG A 48 6.85 1.82 -7.94
C ARG A 48 6.93 0.34 -8.28
N ARG A 49 7.87 -0.42 -7.70
CA ARG A 49 7.97 -1.87 -7.91
C ARG A 49 6.85 -2.63 -7.20
N TRP A 50 6.46 -2.20 -6.00
CA TRP A 50 5.37 -2.81 -5.22
C TRP A 50 3.98 -2.50 -5.79
N ARG A 51 3.80 -1.35 -6.45
CA ARG A 51 2.53 -1.02 -7.13
C ARG A 51 2.27 -1.82 -8.39
N ARG A 52 3.26 -2.58 -8.90
CA ARG A 52 3.08 -3.43 -10.07
C ARG A 52 2.61 -4.81 -9.66
N ARG A 53 1.91 -5.48 -10.58
CA ARG A 53 1.61 -6.91 -10.48
C ARG A 53 2.90 -7.72 -10.41
N ILE A 54 2.84 -8.87 -9.74
CA ILE A 54 4.01 -9.71 -9.46
C ILE A 54 4.57 -10.39 -10.72
N ASP A 55 3.73 -10.62 -11.73
CA ASP A 55 4.06 -11.15 -13.05
C ASP A 55 4.84 -10.13 -13.92
N HIS A 56 4.81 -8.84 -13.57
CA HIS A 56 5.49 -7.81 -14.33
C HIS A 56 7.01 -7.90 -14.14
N PRO A 57 7.85 -7.75 -15.20
CA PRO A 57 9.32 -7.89 -15.09
C PRO A 57 9.98 -6.99 -14.03
N GLN A 58 9.44 -5.78 -13.90
CA GLN A 58 9.86 -4.79 -12.89
C GLN A 58 9.02 -4.82 -11.59
N GLY A 59 8.06 -5.72 -11.48
CA GLY A 59 7.28 -5.95 -10.27
C GLY A 59 8.12 -6.67 -9.22
N ARG A 60 7.92 -6.32 -7.96
CA ARG A 60 8.51 -7.04 -6.82
C ARG A 60 7.43 -7.23 -5.78
N ALA A 61 7.38 -8.41 -5.17
CA ALA A 61 6.53 -8.66 -4.01
C ALA A 61 6.87 -7.65 -2.91
N ILE A 62 5.86 -7.10 -2.27
CA ILE A 62 6.04 -6.29 -1.07
C ILE A 62 6.46 -7.21 0.09
N PRO A 63 7.59 -6.93 0.76
CA PRO A 63 8.01 -7.68 1.95
C PRO A 63 7.01 -7.54 3.09
N ASP A 64 6.86 -8.58 3.90
CA ASP A 64 5.88 -8.60 5.00
C ASP A 64 6.14 -7.52 6.06
N ASP A 65 7.41 -7.22 6.36
CA ASP A 65 7.81 -6.17 7.30
C ASP A 65 7.43 -4.76 6.78
N VAL A 66 7.60 -4.52 5.48
CA VAL A 66 7.14 -3.30 4.81
C VAL A 66 5.62 -3.20 4.86
N PHE A 67 4.91 -4.31 4.63
CA PHE A 67 3.45 -4.32 4.63
C PHE A 67 2.88 -4.13 6.04
N GLN A 68 3.49 -4.72 7.06
CA GLN A 68 3.17 -4.44 8.46
C GLN A 68 3.44 -2.97 8.82
N ALA A 69 4.55 -2.38 8.35
CA ALA A 69 4.83 -0.97 8.53
C ALA A 69 3.76 -0.08 7.86
N PHE A 70 3.27 -0.48 6.70
CA PHE A 70 2.19 0.22 6.02
C PHE A 70 0.90 0.21 6.85
N PHE A 71 0.51 -0.92 7.43
CA PHE A 71 -0.64 -0.94 8.35
C PHE A 71 -0.44 -0.02 9.56
N ARG A 72 0.76 0.03 10.15
CA ARG A 72 1.06 0.98 11.24
C ARG A 72 0.90 2.44 10.81
N VAL A 73 1.35 2.78 9.59
CA VAL A 73 1.10 4.10 8.98
C VAL A 73 -0.40 4.39 8.94
N LEU A 74 -1.18 3.46 8.40
CA LEU A 74 -2.62 3.62 8.24
C LEU A 74 -3.36 3.81 9.57
N PHE A 75 -3.05 3.00 10.59
CA PHE A 75 -3.63 3.15 11.93
C PHE A 75 -3.25 4.49 12.56
N ASN A 76 -1.99 4.92 12.43
CA ASN A 76 -1.55 6.22 12.95
C ASN A 76 -2.30 7.38 12.28
N GLN A 77 -2.49 7.33 10.96
CA GLN A 77 -3.28 8.36 10.26
C GLN A 77 -4.75 8.36 10.70
N LYS A 78 -5.39 7.20 10.84
CA LYS A 78 -6.75 7.08 11.35
C LYS A 78 -6.90 7.64 12.77
N ASN A 79 -5.94 7.36 13.65
CA ASN A 79 -5.98 7.84 15.03
C ASN A 79 -5.82 9.37 15.11
N LYS A 80 -5.15 9.99 14.13
CA LYS A 80 -5.04 11.46 14.01
C LYS A 80 -6.27 12.09 13.35
N ASN A 81 -6.89 11.38 12.42
CA ASN A 81 -8.07 11.83 11.70
C ASN A 81 -9.00 10.65 11.43
N SER A 82 -10.15 10.60 12.12
CA SER A 82 -11.14 9.53 11.94
C SER A 82 -11.73 9.46 10.54
N ALA A 83 -11.73 10.58 9.79
CA ALA A 83 -12.16 10.65 8.40
C ALA A 83 -11.06 10.22 7.41
N PHE A 84 -9.89 9.76 7.86
CA PHE A 84 -8.80 9.36 6.95
C PHE A 84 -9.18 8.21 5.99
N PHE A 85 -10.17 7.40 6.36
CA PHE A 85 -10.72 6.32 5.54
C PHE A 85 -12.09 6.63 4.96
N SER A 86 -12.54 7.89 4.96
CA SER A 86 -13.81 8.24 4.32
C SER A 86 -13.66 8.20 2.80
N TYR A 87 -14.63 7.60 2.12
CA TYR A 87 -14.77 7.74 0.68
C TYR A 87 -14.87 9.24 0.33
N PRO A 88 -14.26 9.72 -0.77
CA PRO A 88 -14.45 11.09 -1.21
C PRO A 88 -15.95 11.36 -1.34
N VAL A 89 -16.47 12.32 -0.58
CA VAL A 89 -17.84 12.78 -0.78
C VAL A 89 -17.79 13.64 -2.05
N GLU A 90 -18.57 13.25 -3.05
CA GLU A 90 -18.73 14.00 -4.31
C GLU A 90 -19.11 15.47 -4.06
#